data_AF-A0A920HQ27-F1
#
_entry.id   AF-A0A920HQ27-F1
#
_cell.length_a   1.000
_cell.length_b   1.000
_cell.length_c   1.000
_cell.angle_alpha   90.00
_cell.angle_beta   90.00
_cell.angle_gamma   90.00
#
_symmetry.space_group_name_H-M   'P 1'
#
loop_
_entity.id
_entity.type
_entity.pdbx_description
1 polymer ?
#
loop_
_entity_poly.entity_id
_entity_poly.type
_entity_poly.pdbx_seq_one_letter_code
_entity_poly.pdbx_strand_id
1 'polypeptide(L)'
;MKKISVILATNSDKAYQYLVPADFNIKKGMIVKAPFRSRELFGIIWDDSDEKIEKSKLKEIIDYYPQFIFSNDRIKFIKFMSNYNYSNLGKILKLFIPQSYLLEKKKPYLKYRFDKKNYEK
;
A
#
# COMPACT_ATOMS: atom_id res chain seq x y z
N MET A 1 -19.65 -5.98 -1.36
CA MET A 1 -18.27 -5.85 -0.83
C MET A 1 -17.59 -7.22 -0.77
N LYS A 2 -16.47 -7.34 -1.47
CA LYS A 2 -15.63 -8.55 -1.52
C LYS A 2 -14.63 -8.52 -0.36
N LYS A 3 -14.33 -9.66 0.25
CA LYS A 3 -13.22 -9.78 1.21
C LYS A 3 -11.92 -10.02 0.46
N ILE A 4 -10.83 -9.42 0.89
CA ILE A 4 -9.52 -9.71 0.34
C ILE A 4 -8.42 -9.60 1.37
N SER A 5 -7.36 -10.37 1.16
CA SER A 5 -6.18 -10.35 2.02
C SER A 5 -5.13 -9.41 1.45
N VAL A 6 -4.47 -8.67 2.34
CA VAL A 6 -3.47 -7.66 2.00
C VAL A 6 -2.25 -7.86 2.90
N ILE A 7 -1.06 -8.02 2.32
CA ILE A 7 0.17 -7.83 3.11
C ILE A 7 0.47 -6.34 3.15
N LEU A 8 0.60 -5.82 4.36
CA LEU A 8 0.98 -4.44 4.61
C LEU A 8 2.50 -4.31 4.75
N ALA A 9 3.06 -3.19 4.29
CA ALA A 9 4.46 -2.85 4.49
C ALA A 9 4.74 -2.50 5.97
N THR A 10 4.81 -3.53 6.79
CA THR A 10 4.91 -3.50 8.25
C THR A 10 5.99 -4.46 8.75
N ASN A 11 6.25 -4.45 10.05
CA ASN A 11 7.10 -5.46 10.70
C ASN A 11 6.28 -6.74 11.02
N SER A 12 5.62 -7.33 10.03
CA SER A 12 4.84 -8.55 10.19
C SER A 12 4.91 -9.43 8.95
N ASP A 13 4.78 -10.75 9.16
CA ASP A 13 4.61 -11.76 8.12
C ASP A 13 3.15 -12.01 7.72
N LYS A 14 2.20 -11.43 8.46
CA LYS A 14 0.78 -11.76 8.32
C LYS A 14 0.11 -10.94 7.21
N ALA A 15 -0.74 -11.62 6.45
CA ALA A 15 -1.77 -10.95 5.65
C ALA A 15 -2.90 -10.50 6.57
N TYR A 16 -3.52 -9.37 6.25
CA TYR A 16 -4.68 -8.84 6.96
C TYR A 16 -5.89 -8.79 6.02
N GLN A 17 -7.06 -9.14 6.53
CA GLN A 17 -8.30 -9.11 5.75
C GLN A 17 -8.93 -7.72 5.77
N TYR A 18 -9.43 -7.30 4.61
CA TYR A 18 -10.16 -6.05 4.42
C TYR A 18 -11.38 -6.25 3.53
N LEU A 19 -12.31 -5.30 3.61
CA LEU A 19 -13.42 -5.17 2.67
C LEU A 19 -13.02 -4.28 1.50
N VAL A 20 -13.39 -4.73 0.31
CA VAL A 20 -13.23 -3.98 -0.94
C VAL A 20 -14.54 -3.23 -1.22
N PRO A 21 -14.51 -1.88 -1.29
CA PRO A 21 -15.63 -1.08 -1.77
C PRO A 21 -16.10 -1.56 -3.15
N ALA A 22 -17.40 -1.45 -3.45
CA ALA A 22 -17.98 -2.03 -4.67
C ALA A 22 -17.36 -1.46 -5.97
N ASP A 23 -16.90 -0.21 -5.91
CA ASP A 23 -16.37 0.52 -7.07
C ASP A 23 -14.89 0.22 -7.36
N PHE A 24 -14.23 -0.59 -6.53
CA PHE A 24 -12.79 -0.85 -6.64
C PHE A 24 -12.53 -2.10 -7.47
N ASN A 25 -11.88 -1.93 -8.63
CA ASN A 25 -11.44 -3.04 -9.47
C ASN A 25 -10.04 -3.53 -9.06
N ILE A 26 -10.02 -4.45 -8.11
CA ILE A 26 -8.81 -4.95 -7.46
C ILE A 26 -8.25 -6.21 -8.15
N LYS A 27 -6.93 -6.27 -8.32
CA LYS A 27 -6.19 -7.43 -8.84
C LYS A 27 -5.05 -7.84 -7.91
N LYS A 28 -4.68 -9.13 -7.92
CA LYS A 28 -3.51 -9.62 -7.18
C LYS A 28 -2.26 -8.80 -7.51
N GLY A 29 -1.48 -8.46 -6.48
CA GLY A 29 -0.25 -7.68 -6.61
C GLY A 29 -0.45 -6.16 -6.74
N MET A 30 -1.68 -5.68 -6.86
CA MET A 30 -1.96 -4.25 -6.90
C MET A 30 -1.68 -3.59 -5.55
N ILE A 31 -1.09 -2.40 -5.56
CA ILE A 31 -0.86 -1.60 -4.36
C ILE A 31 -2.17 -0.99 -3.88
N VAL A 32 -2.40 -1.07 -2.58
CA VAL A 32 -3.56 -0.49 -1.89
C VAL A 32 -3.12 0.27 -0.65
N LYS A 33 -3.96 1.21 -0.20
CA LYS A 33 -3.81 1.90 1.08
C LYS A 33 -4.91 1.43 2.03
N ALA A 34 -4.53 0.95 3.19
CA ALA A 34 -5.46 0.36 4.16
C ALA A 34 -5.20 0.87 5.59
N PRO A 35 -6.23 0.92 6.44
CA PRO A 35 -6.10 1.37 7.82
C PRO A 35 -5.44 0.27 8.65
N PHE A 36 -4.42 0.63 9.42
CA PHE A 36 -3.71 -0.26 10.33
C PHE A 36 -3.42 0.42 11.67
N ARG A 37 -4.16 0.01 12.71
CA ARG A 37 -4.19 0.68 14.02
C ARG A 37 -4.57 2.16 13.87
N SER A 38 -3.72 3.08 14.32
CA SER A 38 -3.90 4.53 14.26
C SER A 38 -3.33 5.20 13.00
N ARG A 39 -2.85 4.42 12.03
CA ARG A 39 -2.18 4.93 10.83
C ARG A 39 -2.68 4.23 9.57
N GLU A 40 -2.40 4.83 8.43
CA GLU A 40 -2.69 4.28 7.11
C GLU A 40 -1.39 3.74 6.53
N LEU A 41 -1.44 2.55 5.95
CA LEU A 41 -0.25 1.91 5.38
C LEU A 41 -0.53 1.41 3.98
N PHE A 42 0.52 1.46 3.16
CA PHE A 42 0.52 0.79 1.87
C PHE A 42 0.73 -0.71 2.05
N GLY A 43 0.07 -1.46 1.19
CA GLY A 43 0.21 -2.90 1.08
C GLY A 43 -0.06 -3.35 -0.35
N ILE A 44 0.01 -4.65 -0.57
CA ILE A 44 -0.38 -5.26 -1.83
C ILE A 44 -1.47 -6.28 -1.61
N ILE A 45 -2.39 -6.36 -2.57
CA ILE A 45 -3.38 -7.41 -2.61
C ILE A 45 -2.67 -8.76 -2.73
N TRP A 46 -2.96 -9.64 -1.78
CA TRP A 46 -2.30 -10.92 -1.60
C TRP A 46 -3.26 -12.08 -1.84
N ASP A 47 -2.71 -13.29 -1.82
CA ASP A 47 -3.50 -14.52 -1.83
C ASP A 47 -4.40 -14.62 -0.59
N ASP A 48 -5.52 -15.33 -0.75
CA ASP A 48 -6.53 -15.47 0.28
C ASP A 48 -5.93 -16.06 1.56
N SER A 49 -6.15 -15.36 2.68
CA SER A 49 -5.81 -15.86 4.01
C SER A 49 -6.92 -16.78 4.50
N ASP A 50 -6.54 -17.91 5.09
CA ASP A 50 -7.49 -18.89 5.68
C ASP A 50 -8.24 -18.36 6.92
N GLU A 51 -7.94 -17.15 7.38
CA GLU A 51 -8.62 -16.55 8.52
C GLU A 51 -10.12 -16.32 8.22
N LYS A 52 -10.99 -16.91 9.04
CA LYS A 52 -12.44 -16.71 8.96
C LYS A 52 -12.87 -15.55 9.86
N ILE A 53 -12.57 -14.31 9.45
CA ILE A 53 -13.05 -13.11 10.17
C ILE A 53 -14.43 -12.72 9.67
N GLU A 54 -15.36 -12.40 10.57
CA GLU A 54 -16.69 -11.87 10.23
C GLU A 54 -16.61 -10.54 9.48
N LYS A 55 -17.47 -10.33 8.48
CA LYS A 55 -17.46 -9.09 7.65
C LYS A 55 -17.61 -7.82 8.50
N SER A 56 -18.41 -7.87 9.56
CA SER A 56 -18.70 -6.73 10.45
C SER A 56 -17.47 -6.20 11.20
N LYS A 57 -16.42 -7.01 11.37
CA LYS A 57 -15.19 -6.64 12.08
C LYS A 57 -14.10 -6.12 11.14
N LEU A 58 -14.30 -6.24 9.84
CA LEU A 58 -13.31 -5.86 8.83
C LEU A 58 -13.42 -4.37 8.53
N LYS A 59 -12.26 -3.72 8.42
CA LYS A 59 -12.16 -2.36 7.90
C LYS A 59 -12.16 -2.38 6.37
N GLU A 60 -12.49 -1.25 5.77
CA GLU A 60 -12.46 -1.06 4.33
C GLU A 60 -11.08 -0.59 3.84
N ILE A 61 -10.75 -0.93 2.59
CA ILE A 61 -9.61 -0.36 1.88
C ILE A 61 -9.88 1.12 1.60
N ILE A 62 -8.92 1.98 1.91
CA ILE A 62 -9.05 3.44 1.76
C ILE A 62 -8.88 3.85 0.30
N ASP A 63 -7.86 3.29 -0.37
CA ASP A 63 -7.50 3.67 -1.74
C ASP A 63 -6.79 2.52 -2.48
N TYR A 64 -6.80 2.56 -3.81
CA TYR A 64 -6.14 1.58 -4.67
C TYR A 64 -5.38 2.26 -5.80
N TYR A 65 -4.28 1.64 -6.23
CA TYR A 65 -3.38 2.23 -7.22
C TYR A 65 -3.24 1.32 -8.44
N PRO A 66 -4.16 1.41 -9.43
CA PRO A 66 -4.22 0.48 -10.55
C PRO A 66 -2.99 0.54 -11.47
N GLN A 67 -2.22 1.63 -11.44
CA GLN A 67 -0.96 1.79 -12.16
C GLN A 67 0.21 1.01 -11.54
N PHE A 68 0.07 0.56 -10.29
CA PHE A 68 1.12 -0.18 -9.58
C PHE A 68 0.64 -1.60 -9.25
N ILE A 69 0.90 -2.52 -10.19
CA ILE A 69 0.58 -3.95 -10.04
C ILE A 69 1.86 -4.75 -10.13
N PHE A 70 2.14 -5.53 -9.09
CA PHE A 70 3.28 -6.43 -9.07
C PHE A 70 2.96 -7.70 -9.86
N SER A 71 3.90 -8.11 -10.71
CA SER A 71 3.80 -9.39 -11.39
C SER A 71 3.90 -10.56 -10.40
N ASN A 72 3.40 -11.72 -10.81
CA ASN A 72 3.52 -12.94 -10.01
C ASN A 72 4.99 -13.30 -9.70
N ASP A 73 5.91 -13.05 -10.64
CA ASP A 73 7.34 -13.31 -10.42
C ASP A 73 7.94 -12.37 -9.38
N ARG A 74 7.53 -11.09 -9.37
CA ARG A 74 7.93 -10.13 -8.33
C ARG A 74 7.40 -10.57 -6.97
N ILE A 75 6.15 -11.02 -6.90
CA ILE A 75 5.54 -11.54 -5.66
C ILE A 75 6.31 -12.77 -5.15
N LYS A 76 6.62 -13.73 -6.03
CA LYS A 76 7.44 -14.91 -5.70
C LYS A 76 8.84 -14.50 -5.21
N PHE A 77 9.46 -13.51 -5.85
CA PHE A 77 10.77 -13.00 -5.46
C PHE A 77 10.74 -12.34 -4.07
N ILE A 78 9.73 -11.52 -3.78
CA ILE A 78 9.53 -10.90 -2.46
C ILE A 78 9.39 -12.01 -1.38
N LYS A 79 8.60 -13.04 -1.66
CA LYS A 79 8.43 -14.20 -0.77
C LYS A 79 9.73 -14.98 -0.57
N PHE A 80 10.47 -15.21 -1.65
CA PHE A 80 11.79 -15.84 -1.60
C PHE A 80 12.78 -15.03 -0.74
N MET A 81 12.87 -13.72 -0.96
CA MET A 81 13.79 -12.84 -0.24
C MET A 81 13.48 -12.78 1.26
N SER A 82 12.18 -12.78 1.63
CA SER A 82 11.73 -12.87 3.02
C SER A 82 12.17 -14.19 3.67
N ASN A 83 11.91 -15.32 3.00
CA ASN A 83 12.27 -16.64 3.52
C ASN A 83 13.79 -16.83 3.62
N TYR A 84 14.53 -16.44 2.59
CA TYR A 84 15.98 -16.62 2.51
C TYR A 84 16.72 -15.82 3.59
N ASN A 85 16.25 -14.61 3.89
CA ASN A 85 16.88 -13.73 4.88
C ASN A 85 16.25 -13.80 6.27
N TYR A 86 15.37 -14.78 6.53
CA TYR A 86 14.60 -14.88 7.79
C TYR A 86 13.99 -13.55 8.24
N SER A 87 13.49 -12.80 7.26
CA SER A 87 13.07 -11.42 7.43
C SER A 87 11.57 -11.29 7.19
N ASN A 88 10.92 -10.43 7.96
CA ASN A 88 9.47 -10.28 7.89
C ASN A 88 9.03 -9.88 6.46
N LEU A 89 8.01 -10.54 5.92
CA LEU A 89 7.49 -10.32 4.58
C LEU A 89 7.05 -8.87 4.36
N GLY A 90 6.37 -8.26 5.34
CA GLY A 90 6.01 -6.85 5.29
C GLY A 90 7.22 -5.90 5.28
N LYS A 91 8.34 -6.27 5.94
CA LYS A 91 9.58 -5.48 5.91
C LYS A 91 10.22 -5.53 4.54
N ILE A 92 10.29 -6.71 3.95
CA ILE A 92 10.82 -6.88 2.59
C ILE A 92 9.92 -6.16 1.59
N LEU A 93 8.59 -6.30 1.69
CA LEU A 93 7.65 -5.59 0.82
C LEU A 93 7.87 -4.08 0.84
N LYS A 94 8.20 -3.50 2.00
CA LYS A 94 8.47 -2.06 2.14
C LYS A 94 9.56 -1.55 1.18
N LEU A 95 10.52 -2.41 0.81
CA LEU A 95 11.59 -2.09 -0.14
C LEU A 95 11.09 -1.96 -1.59
N PHE A 96 9.95 -2.58 -1.91
CA PHE A 96 9.38 -2.60 -3.26
C PHE A 96 8.26 -1.58 -3.45
N ILE A 97 7.69 -1.04 -2.36
CA ILE A 97 6.66 -0.02 -2.43
C ILE A 97 7.30 1.32 -2.81
N PRO A 98 6.82 2.01 -3.86
CA PRO A 98 7.27 3.37 -4.20
C PRO A 98 7.07 4.34 -3.03
N GLN A 99 7.89 5.36 -2.95
CA GLN A 99 7.72 6.40 -1.93
C GLN A 99 6.31 7.01 -2.00
N SER A 100 5.72 7.33 -0.86
CA SER A 100 4.33 7.80 -0.76
C SER A 100 3.99 8.95 -1.71
N TYR A 101 4.89 9.91 -1.95
CA TYR A 101 4.66 11.03 -2.86
C TYR A 101 4.59 10.65 -4.35
N LEU A 102 5.05 9.44 -4.72
CA LEU A 102 4.88 8.88 -6.07
C LEU A 102 3.52 8.19 -6.22
N LEU A 103 2.91 7.81 -5.11
CA LEU A 103 1.58 7.19 -5.05
C LEU A 103 0.49 8.26 -4.89
N GLU A 104 0.70 9.21 -3.99
CA GLU A 104 -0.16 10.33 -3.68
C GLU A 104 0.30 11.55 -4.50
N LYS A 105 -0.53 12.01 -5.46
CA LYS A 105 -0.26 13.11 -6.42
C LYS A 105 0.72 14.20 -5.92
N LYS A 106 1.63 14.64 -6.79
CA LYS A 106 2.57 15.76 -6.57
C LYS A 106 1.84 16.98 -5.97
N LYS A 107 2.35 17.49 -4.85
CA LYS A 107 1.93 18.79 -4.30
C LYS A 107 2.07 19.86 -5.40
N PRO A 108 1.11 20.79 -5.54
CA PRO A 108 1.21 21.85 -6.53
C PRO A 108 2.48 22.68 -6.28
N TYR A 109 3.15 23.07 -7.36
CA TYR A 109 4.34 23.92 -7.29
C TYR A 109 3.97 25.25 -6.61
N LEU A 110 4.70 25.64 -5.57
CA LEU A 110 4.60 26.97 -4.99
C LEU A 110 5.15 27.97 -6.01
N LYS A 111 4.27 28.78 -6.62
CA LYS A 111 4.70 29.94 -7.41
C LYS A 111 5.12 31.04 -6.44
N TYR A 112 6.43 31.23 -6.28
CA TYR A 112 6.94 32.43 -5.63
C TYR A 112 6.86 33.60 -6.60
N ARG A 113 6.25 34.71 -6.16
CA ARG A 113 6.31 35.99 -6.86
C ARG A 113 7.45 36.78 -6.25
N PHE A 114 8.47 37.09 -7.05
CA PHE A 114 9.53 38.00 -6.64
C PHE A 114 8.93 39.40 -6.49
N ASP A 115 8.97 39.96 -5.29
CA ASP A 115 8.63 41.37 -5.06
C ASP A 115 9.92 42.20 -5.13
N LYS A 116 10.05 42.99 -6.20
CA LYS A 116 11.22 43.83 -6.45
C LYS A 116 11.42 44.90 -5.37
N LYS A 117 10.37 45.25 -4.60
CA LYS A 117 10.44 46.26 -3.53
C LYS A 117 11.34 45.87 -2.36
N ASN A 118 11.62 44.59 -2.14
CA ASN A 118 12.46 44.12 -1.04
C ASN A 118 13.98 44.19 -1.34
N TYR A 119 14.37 44.67 -2.53
CA TYR A 119 15.76 44.69 -2.99
C TYR A 119 16.25 46.06 -3.48
N GLU A 120 15.40 47.09 -3.47
CA GLU A 120 15.85 48.47 -3.68
C GLU A 120 16.25 49.06 -2.32
N LYS A 121 17.56 49.28 -2.16
CA LYS A 121 18.18 49.94 -1.00
C LYS A 121 17.93 51.43 -1.00
#